data_AF-T0N1K0-F1
#
_entry.id   AF-T0N1K0-F1
#
_cell.length_a   1.000
_cell.length_b   1.000
_cell.length_c   1.000
_cell.angle_alpha   90.00
_cell.angle_beta   90.00
_cell.angle_gamma   90.00
#
_symmetry.space_group_name_H-M   'P 1'
#
loop_
_entity.id
_entity.type
_entity.pdbx_description
1 polymer ?
#
loop_
_entity_poly.entity_id
_entity_poly.type
_entity_poly.pdbx_seq_one_letter_code
_entity_poly.pdbx_strand_id
1 'polypeptide(L)'
;MPLNASDIDRLFKKIRDYSRIESKGVTLNRINQDFYSEVREALLFLKGMAEESLSKGDIDQYIAVREREGNIKKSLSLFFQKRYEKILRESLYDIEGKTLDILTPQEREFIMKMHNEMMAIRDSLIDPGKIQERESPEESHEEPEIKQEIGVPQNTTRQKRGPCKT
;
A
#
# COMPACT_ATOMS: atom_id res chain seq x y z
N MET A 1 -11.19 -18.21 16.18
CA MET A 1 -10.31 -18.94 17.13
C MET A 1 -9.03 -18.13 17.27
N PRO A 2 -8.38 -18.06 18.46
CA PRO A 2 -7.11 -17.37 18.59
C PRO A 2 -6.05 -18.04 17.71
N LEU A 3 -5.40 -17.27 16.84
CA LEU A 3 -4.26 -17.72 16.04
C LEU A 3 -3.12 -18.16 16.94
N ASN A 4 -2.46 -19.27 16.61
CA ASN A 4 -1.26 -19.74 17.31
C ASN A 4 -0.04 -19.78 16.36
N ALA A 5 1.15 -20.03 16.91
CA ALA A 5 2.38 -20.07 16.13
C ALA A 5 2.36 -21.11 14.99
N SER A 6 1.70 -22.26 15.20
CA SER A 6 1.59 -23.31 14.17
C SER A 6 0.71 -22.90 13.00
N ASP A 7 -0.33 -22.09 13.25
CA ASP A 7 -1.18 -21.52 12.19
C ASP A 7 -0.38 -20.55 11.31
N ILE A 8 0.53 -19.78 11.92
CA ILE A 8 1.42 -18.86 11.19
C ILE A 8 2.40 -19.65 10.30
N ASP A 9 2.97 -20.76 10.77
CA ASP A 9 3.84 -21.61 9.94
C ASP A 9 3.08 -22.24 8.76
N ARG A 10 1.86 -22.73 9.02
CA ARG A 10 0.99 -23.27 7.97
C ARG A 10 0.66 -22.21 6.93
N LEU A 11 0.32 -21.00 7.36
CA LEU A 11 0.04 -19.88 6.46
C LEU A 11 1.29 -19.51 5.66
N PHE A 12 2.46 -19.42 6.31
CA PHE A 12 3.70 -19.07 5.62
C PHE A 12 4.07 -20.10 4.54
N LYS A 13 3.87 -21.40 4.82
CA LYS A 13 4.01 -22.45 3.82
C LYS A 13 3.01 -22.26 2.68
N LYS A 14 1.73 -22.00 2.99
CA LYS A 14 0.66 -21.75 2.01
C LYS A 14 0.98 -20.58 1.08
N ILE A 15 1.48 -19.45 1.61
CA ILE A 15 1.90 -18.29 0.80
C ILE A 15 3.02 -18.68 -0.16
N ARG A 16 4.03 -19.44 0.31
CA ARG A 16 5.14 -19.89 -0.54
C ARG A 16 4.68 -20.85 -1.64
N ASP A 17 3.77 -21.77 -1.31
CA ASP A 17 3.21 -22.71 -2.27
C ASP A 17 2.42 -21.98 -3.36
N TYR A 18 1.55 -21.03 -2.98
CA TYR A 18 0.84 -20.19 -3.94
C TYR A 18 1.79 -19.31 -4.76
N SER A 19 2.81 -18.70 -4.14
CA SER A 19 3.82 -17.91 -4.86
C SER A 19 4.55 -18.74 -5.92
N ARG A 20 4.92 -19.98 -5.58
CA ARG A 20 5.58 -20.91 -6.50
C ARG A 20 4.67 -21.35 -7.63
N ILE A 21 3.42 -21.67 -7.31
CA ILE A 21 2.40 -22.05 -8.31
C ILE A 21 2.17 -20.89 -9.28
N GLU A 22 1.99 -19.67 -8.76
CA GLU A 22 1.77 -18.50 -9.62
C GLU A 22 2.98 -18.16 -10.48
N SER A 23 4.19 -18.29 -9.94
CA SER A 23 5.41 -18.00 -10.71
C SER A 23 5.66 -18.98 -11.86
N LYS A 24 5.20 -20.24 -11.75
CA LYS A 24 5.45 -21.29 -12.76
C LYS A 24 4.26 -21.54 -13.68
N GLY A 25 3.04 -21.33 -13.19
CA GLY A 25 1.82 -21.56 -13.95
C GLY A 25 1.61 -20.47 -14.99
N VAL A 26 1.04 -20.85 -16.14
CA VAL A 26 0.64 -19.89 -17.19
C VAL A 26 -0.69 -19.24 -16.84
N THR A 27 -1.62 -20.04 -16.30
CA THR A 27 -2.98 -19.64 -15.94
C THR A 27 -3.08 -19.12 -14.51
N LEU A 28 -4.12 -18.34 -14.24
CA LEU A 28 -4.53 -17.98 -12.91
C LEU A 28 -5.06 -19.19 -12.14
N ASN A 29 -4.60 -19.38 -10.90
CA ASN A 29 -5.03 -20.51 -10.06
C ASN A 29 -6.11 -20.08 -9.07
N ARG A 30 -6.98 -21.01 -8.67
CA ARG A 30 -7.92 -20.76 -7.58
C ARG A 30 -7.18 -20.78 -6.25
N ILE A 31 -7.40 -19.75 -5.43
CA ILE A 31 -6.94 -19.70 -4.04
C ILE A 31 -8.14 -19.66 -3.10
N ASN A 32 -7.90 -19.85 -1.80
CA ASN A 32 -8.94 -19.72 -0.79
C ASN A 32 -9.50 -18.29 -0.77
N GLN A 33 -10.83 -18.16 -0.67
CA GLN A 33 -11.50 -16.86 -0.64
C GLN A 33 -11.07 -16.00 0.57
N ASP A 34 -10.77 -16.65 1.68
CA ASP A 34 -10.31 -16.00 2.92
C ASP A 34 -8.78 -15.82 2.98
N PHE A 35 -8.05 -16.04 1.89
CA PHE A 35 -6.58 -15.99 1.92
C PHE A 35 -6.05 -14.63 2.39
N TYR A 36 -6.59 -13.53 1.87
CA TYR A 36 -6.12 -12.19 2.25
C TYR A 36 -6.49 -11.81 3.68
N SER A 37 -7.65 -12.24 4.18
CA SER A 37 -8.04 -12.04 5.58
C SER A 37 -7.16 -12.86 6.51
N GLU A 38 -6.91 -14.14 6.21
CA GLU A 38 -5.97 -14.99 6.97
C GLU A 38 -4.59 -14.34 7.09
N VAL A 39 -4.07 -13.79 5.98
CA VAL A 39 -2.76 -13.10 5.97
C VAL A 39 -2.79 -11.83 6.82
N ARG A 40 -3.84 -11.03 6.70
CA ARG A 40 -4.00 -9.80 7.50
C ARG A 40 -4.07 -10.11 8.99
N GLU A 41 -4.85 -11.11 9.38
CA GLU A 41 -4.99 -11.53 10.78
C GLU A 41 -3.66 -12.05 11.35
N ALA A 42 -2.92 -12.85 10.57
CA ALA A 42 -1.60 -13.31 10.96
C ALA A 42 -0.60 -12.16 11.18
N LEU A 43 -0.61 -11.15 10.31
CA LEU A 43 0.25 -9.98 10.47
C LEU A 43 -0.13 -9.14 11.70
N LEU A 44 -1.43 -8.98 11.98
CA LEU A 44 -1.91 -8.31 13.19
C LEU A 44 -1.52 -9.07 14.46
N PHE A 45 -1.64 -10.40 14.43
CA PHE A 45 -1.23 -11.25 15.53
C PHE A 45 0.28 -11.14 15.82
N LEU A 46 1.13 -11.23 14.78
CA LEU A 46 2.57 -11.05 14.92
C LEU A 46 2.93 -9.66 15.44
N LYS A 47 2.22 -8.62 15.00
CA LYS A 47 2.40 -7.26 15.52
C LYS A 47 2.11 -7.20 17.02
N GLY A 48 1.01 -7.78 17.47
CA GLY A 48 0.67 -7.85 18.90
C GLY A 48 1.71 -8.63 19.72
N MET A 49 2.21 -9.76 19.19
CA MET A 49 3.28 -10.51 19.85
C MET A 49 4.59 -9.70 19.96
N ALA A 50 4.93 -8.92 18.94
CA ALA A 50 6.12 -8.06 18.95
C ALA A 50 5.98 -6.97 20.02
N GLU A 51 4.82 -6.30 20.09
CA GLU A 51 4.53 -5.28 21.10
C GLU A 51 4.58 -5.86 22.52
N GLU A 52 4.01 -7.05 22.72
CA GLU A 52 4.07 -7.76 24.00
C GLU A 52 5.51 -8.12 24.39
N SER A 53 6.31 -8.64 23.46
CA SER A 53 7.71 -9.00 23.71
C SER A 53 8.56 -7.78 24.09
N LEU A 54 8.34 -6.65 23.41
CA LEU A 54 8.98 -5.38 23.72
C LEU A 54 8.60 -4.88 25.12
N SER A 55 7.31 -4.98 25.49
CA SER A 55 6.83 -4.58 26.82
C SER A 55 7.43 -5.41 27.96
N LYS A 56 7.76 -6.68 27.69
CA LYS A 56 8.39 -7.61 28.64
C LYS A 56 9.93 -7.52 28.66
N GLY A 57 10.52 -6.73 27.77
CA GLY A 57 11.98 -6.65 27.62
C GLY A 57 12.62 -7.86 26.95
N ASP A 58 11.82 -8.73 26.31
CA ASP A 58 12.31 -9.91 25.59
C ASP A 58 12.70 -9.53 24.15
N ILE A 59 13.94 -9.07 24.00
CA ILE A 59 14.46 -8.56 22.73
C ILE A 59 14.66 -9.69 21.71
N ASP A 60 15.08 -10.87 22.15
CA ASP A 60 15.32 -12.01 21.25
C ASP A 60 14.01 -12.47 20.62
N GLN A 61 12.94 -12.57 21.42
CA GLN A 61 11.62 -12.91 20.92
C GLN A 61 11.06 -11.82 19.99
N TYR A 62 11.27 -10.55 20.33
CA TYR A 62 10.88 -9.43 19.47
C TYR A 62 11.53 -9.53 18.08
N ILE A 63 12.86 -9.75 18.03
CA ILE A 63 13.61 -9.89 16.77
C ILE A 63 13.06 -11.06 15.96
N ALA A 64 12.87 -12.23 16.59
CA ALA A 64 12.36 -13.42 15.92
C ALA A 64 10.96 -13.21 15.32
N VAL A 65 10.05 -12.54 16.05
CA VAL A 65 8.71 -12.21 15.57
C VAL A 65 8.75 -11.24 14.39
N ARG A 66 9.61 -10.21 14.46
CA ARG A 66 9.77 -9.21 13.38
C ARG A 66 10.38 -9.81 12.12
N GLU A 67 11.35 -10.71 12.26
CA GLU A 67 11.91 -11.44 11.12
C GLU A 67 10.83 -12.27 10.43
N ARG A 68 10.01 -12.97 11.22
CA ARG A 68 8.90 -13.78 10.70
C ARG A 68 7.84 -12.95 9.99
N GLU A 69 7.48 -11.80 10.54
CA GLU A 69 6.59 -10.82 9.91
C GLU A 69 7.18 -10.35 8.56
N GLY A 70 8.48 -10.02 8.53
CA GLY A 70 9.19 -9.61 7.31
C GLY A 70 9.19 -10.70 6.23
N ASN A 71 9.42 -11.94 6.61
CA ASN A 71 9.40 -13.10 5.71
C ASN A 71 8.02 -13.32 5.08
N ILE A 72 6.94 -13.19 5.87
CA ILE A 72 5.56 -13.26 5.37
C ILE A 72 5.29 -12.12 4.38
N LYS A 73 5.63 -10.87 4.74
CA LYS A 73 5.44 -9.71 3.87
C LYS A 73 6.16 -9.87 2.53
N LYS A 74 7.45 -10.26 2.56
CA LYS A 74 8.24 -10.51 1.35
C LYS A 74 7.63 -11.58 0.46
N SER A 75 7.19 -12.70 1.04
CA SER A 75 6.57 -13.79 0.28
C SER A 75 5.22 -13.39 -0.30
N LEU A 76 4.42 -12.64 0.47
CA LEU A 76 3.15 -12.09 0.01
C LEU A 76 3.37 -11.11 -1.16
N SER A 77 4.36 -10.22 -1.09
CA SER A 77 4.66 -9.28 -2.18
C SER A 77 5.02 -10.00 -3.48
N LEU A 78 5.85 -11.05 -3.42
CA LEU A 78 6.20 -11.85 -4.60
C LEU A 78 4.98 -12.56 -5.20
N PHE A 79 4.16 -13.17 -4.35
CA PHE A 79 2.89 -13.77 -4.77
C PHE A 79 1.96 -12.73 -5.41
N PHE A 80 1.75 -11.60 -4.73
CA PHE A 80 0.87 -10.53 -5.15
C PHE A 80 1.25 -10.00 -6.52
N GLN A 81 2.54 -9.67 -6.72
CA GLN A 81 3.03 -9.17 -8.00
C GLN A 81 2.73 -10.13 -9.15
N LYS A 82 3.05 -11.42 -8.98
CA LYS A 82 2.83 -12.43 -10.02
C LYS A 82 1.35 -12.69 -10.27
N ARG A 83 0.55 -12.71 -9.22
CA ARG A 83 -0.88 -12.97 -9.33
C ARG A 83 -1.60 -11.82 -10.00
N TYR A 84 -1.39 -10.59 -9.55
CA TYR A 84 -2.06 -9.42 -10.12
C TYR A 84 -1.63 -9.14 -11.56
N GLU A 85 -0.37 -9.43 -11.93
CA GLU A 85 0.07 -9.42 -13.33
C GLU A 85 -0.81 -10.33 -14.20
N LYS A 86 -1.09 -11.56 -13.75
CA LYS A 86 -1.94 -12.49 -14.49
C LYS A 86 -3.40 -12.07 -14.51
N ILE A 87 -3.93 -11.64 -13.37
CA ILE A 87 -5.33 -11.19 -13.28
C ILE A 87 -5.54 -10.03 -14.26
N LEU A 88 -4.65 -9.03 -14.26
CA LEU A 88 -4.74 -7.90 -15.18
C LEU A 88 -4.69 -8.36 -16.64
N ARG A 89 -3.74 -9.24 -16.99
CA ARG A 89 -3.63 -9.78 -18.35
C ARG A 89 -4.90 -10.51 -18.80
N GLU A 90 -5.50 -11.32 -17.94
CA GLU A 90 -6.73 -12.06 -18.26
C GLU A 90 -7.95 -11.12 -18.33
N SER A 91 -8.00 -10.09 -17.48
CA SER A 91 -9.08 -9.09 -17.47
C SER A 91 -9.14 -8.23 -18.74
N LEU A 92 -8.09 -8.19 -19.55
CA LEU A 92 -8.16 -7.52 -20.86
C LEU A 92 -9.06 -8.26 -21.86
N TYR A 93 -9.29 -9.56 -21.66
CA TYR A 93 -10.03 -10.42 -22.59
C TYR A 93 -11.40 -10.86 -22.05
N ASP A 94 -11.51 -11.08 -20.73
CA ASP A 94 -12.75 -11.56 -20.09
C ASP A 94 -12.90 -11.01 -18.66
N ILE A 95 -13.85 -10.08 -18.49
CA ILE A 95 -14.18 -9.44 -17.19
C ILE A 95 -15.46 -9.97 -16.56
N GLU A 96 -16.36 -10.60 -17.31
CA GLU A 96 -17.67 -11.03 -16.78
C GLU A 96 -17.81 -12.55 -16.71
N GLY A 97 -16.80 -13.29 -17.16
CA GLY A 97 -16.80 -14.74 -17.24
C GLY A 97 -15.94 -15.44 -16.17
N LYS A 98 -15.29 -16.54 -16.60
CA LYS A 98 -14.65 -17.52 -15.72
C LYS A 98 -13.51 -16.95 -14.87
N THR A 99 -12.94 -15.82 -15.32
CA THR A 99 -11.88 -15.11 -14.62
C THR A 99 -12.35 -14.63 -13.24
N LEU A 100 -13.57 -14.06 -13.11
CA LEU A 100 -14.06 -13.52 -11.83
C LEU A 100 -14.36 -14.60 -10.78
N ASP A 101 -14.77 -15.78 -11.22
CA ASP A 101 -15.18 -16.89 -10.35
C ASP A 101 -14.02 -17.46 -9.52
N ILE A 102 -12.79 -17.30 -9.99
CA ILE A 102 -11.59 -17.80 -9.32
C ILE A 102 -10.88 -16.73 -8.47
N LEU A 103 -11.35 -15.49 -8.55
CA LEU A 103 -10.83 -14.38 -7.75
C LEU A 103 -11.34 -14.43 -6.32
N THR A 104 -10.57 -13.84 -5.41
CA THR A 104 -11.05 -13.48 -4.07
C THR A 104 -11.91 -12.21 -4.13
N PRO A 105 -12.68 -11.87 -3.08
CA PRO A 105 -13.41 -10.62 -3.03
C PRO A 105 -12.52 -9.39 -3.23
N GLN A 106 -11.33 -9.37 -2.61
CA GLN A 106 -10.37 -8.27 -2.72
C GLN A 106 -9.81 -8.12 -4.13
N GLU A 107 -9.59 -9.24 -4.83
CA GLU A 107 -9.14 -9.24 -6.23
C GLU A 107 -10.22 -8.76 -7.18
N ARG A 108 -11.49 -9.18 -6.97
CA ARG A 108 -12.63 -8.70 -7.76
C ARG A 108 -12.79 -7.19 -7.63
N GLU A 109 -12.77 -6.68 -6.41
CA GLU A 109 -12.88 -5.24 -6.15
C GLU A 109 -11.78 -4.46 -6.89
N PHE A 110 -10.54 -4.93 -6.80
CA PHE A 110 -9.41 -4.33 -7.51
C PHE A 110 -9.62 -4.30 -9.03
N ILE A 111 -10.01 -5.42 -9.65
CA ILE A 111 -10.20 -5.48 -11.10
C ILE A 111 -11.36 -4.63 -11.58
N MET A 112 -12.47 -4.61 -10.85
CA MET A 112 -13.59 -3.73 -11.19
C MET A 112 -13.17 -2.26 -11.16
N LYS A 113 -12.38 -1.85 -10.17
CA LYS A 113 -11.82 -0.50 -10.11
C LYS A 113 -10.92 -0.19 -11.30
N MET A 114 -9.97 -1.07 -11.59
CA MET A 114 -9.03 -0.91 -12.72
C MET A 114 -9.77 -0.87 -14.07
N HIS A 115 -10.79 -1.70 -14.25
CA HIS A 115 -11.61 -1.71 -15.45
C HIS A 115 -12.34 -0.38 -15.65
N ASN A 116 -12.98 0.14 -14.60
CA ASN A 116 -13.68 1.41 -14.66
C ASN A 116 -12.74 2.57 -15.01
N GLU A 117 -11.53 2.59 -14.43
CA GLU A 117 -10.50 3.59 -14.76
C GLU A 117 -10.05 3.45 -16.22
N MET A 118 -9.82 2.23 -16.71
CA MET A 118 -9.44 1.98 -18.10
C MET A 118 -10.54 2.39 -19.08
N MET A 119 -11.81 2.13 -18.78
CA MET A 119 -12.93 2.54 -19.62
C MET A 119 -13.12 4.06 -19.62
N ALA A 120 -12.92 4.73 -18.47
CA ALA A 120 -12.93 6.19 -18.41
C ALA A 120 -11.83 6.81 -19.31
N ILE A 121 -10.63 6.23 -19.31
CA ILE A 121 -9.53 6.65 -20.20
C ILE A 121 -9.90 6.38 -21.67
N ARG A 122 -10.46 5.21 -21.98
CA ARG A 122 -10.90 4.90 -23.34
C ARG A 122 -11.95 5.89 -23.83
N ASP A 123 -12.96 6.17 -23.01
CA ASP A 123 -14.06 7.06 -23.37
C ASP A 123 -13.58 8.49 -23.56
N SER A 124 -12.63 8.95 -22.74
CA SER A 124 -12.01 10.28 -22.89
C SER A 124 -11.17 10.41 -24.17
N LEU A 125 -10.56 9.32 -24.63
CA LEU A 125 -9.84 9.28 -25.91
C LEU A 125 -10.78 9.25 -27.12
N ILE A 126 -11.94 8.60 -27.01
CA ILE A 126 -12.93 8.50 -28.09
C ILE A 126 -13.79 9.78 -28.19
N ASP A 127 -14.17 10.35 -27.05
CA ASP A 127 -15.04 11.52 -26.95
C ASP A 127 -14.44 12.54 -25.95
N PRO A 128 -13.46 13.35 -26.39
CA PRO A 128 -12.74 14.29 -25.53
C PRO A 128 -13.63 15.39 -24.92
N GLY A 129 -14.90 15.51 -25.34
CA GLY A 129 -15.86 16.49 -24.83
C GLY A 129 -16.50 16.13 -23.49
N LYS A 130 -16.35 14.90 -22.97
CA LYS A 130 -17.02 14.43 -21.73
C LYS A 130 -16.23 14.57 -20.44
N ILE A 131 -15.01 15.12 -20.47
CA ILE A 131 -14.07 15.10 -19.33
C ILE A 131 -14.43 16.15 -18.23
N GLN A 132 -15.39 17.05 -18.44
CA GLN A 132 -15.59 18.20 -17.55
C GLN A 132 -16.29 17.96 -16.19
N GLU A 133 -16.74 16.75 -15.83
CA GLU A 133 -17.57 16.58 -14.62
C GLU A 133 -17.00 15.72 -13.49
N ARG A 134 -15.75 15.23 -13.55
CA ARG A 134 -15.24 14.29 -12.52
C ARG A 134 -13.99 14.67 -11.73
N GLU A 135 -13.42 15.85 -11.90
CA GLU A 135 -12.33 16.31 -11.03
C GLU A 135 -12.55 17.74 -10.54
N SER A 136 -12.99 17.87 -9.28
CA SER A 136 -12.38 18.81 -8.34
C SER A 136 -12.78 18.45 -6.91
N PRO A 137 -11.95 17.71 -6.15
CA PRO A 137 -11.89 17.89 -4.71
C PRO A 137 -11.13 19.20 -4.45
N GLU A 138 -11.81 20.16 -3.83
CA GLU A 138 -11.27 21.44 -3.39
C GLU A 138 -9.90 21.29 -2.68
N GLU A 139 -8.84 21.82 -3.28
CA GLU A 139 -7.66 22.26 -2.53
C GLU A 139 -8.01 23.55 -1.80
N SER A 140 -8.61 23.44 -0.61
CA SER A 140 -8.66 24.56 0.34
C SER A 140 -7.32 24.62 1.09
N HIS A 141 -6.31 25.23 0.46
CA HIS A 141 -5.17 25.76 1.20
C HIS A 141 -5.62 27.01 1.96
N GLU A 142 -5.95 26.85 3.24
CA GLU A 142 -6.03 27.96 4.19
C GLU A 142 -4.60 28.45 4.48
N GLU A 143 -4.20 29.57 3.87
CA GLU A 143 -3.11 30.42 4.38
C GLU A 143 -3.68 31.35 5.48
N PRO A 144 -3.10 31.40 6.69
CA PRO A 144 -3.46 32.43 7.64
C PRO A 144 -2.73 33.75 7.33
N GLU A 145 -3.52 34.80 7.13
CA GLU A 145 -3.08 36.21 7.14
C GLU A 145 -2.37 36.57 8.45
N ILE A 146 -1.20 37.20 8.36
CA ILE A 146 -0.71 38.10 9.42
C ILE A 146 -0.38 39.46 8.79
N LYS A 147 -1.22 40.44 9.11
CA LYS A 147 -1.03 41.87 8.85
C LYS A 147 0.07 42.43 9.76
N GLN A 148 0.93 43.29 9.23
CA GLN A 148 1.40 44.47 9.96
C GLN A 148 1.94 45.55 8.99
N GLU A 149 1.28 46.71 9.04
CA GLU A 149 1.70 47.97 8.42
C GLU A 149 2.90 48.59 9.14
N ILE A 150 3.62 49.46 8.40
CA ILE A 150 3.94 50.88 8.70
C ILE A 150 5.39 51.23 8.31
N GLY A 151 5.52 52.17 7.36
CA GLY A 151 6.37 53.36 7.50
C GLY A 151 7.88 53.28 7.22
N VAL A 152 8.25 53.62 5.98
CA VAL A 152 9.53 54.24 5.55
C VAL A 152 9.67 55.62 6.26
N PRO A 153 10.83 56.29 6.54
CA PRO A 153 12.10 56.32 5.78
C PRO A 153 13.46 56.44 6.54
N GLN A 154 14.53 56.16 5.77
CA GLN A 154 15.82 56.88 5.61
C GLN A 154 16.84 57.12 6.76
N ASN A 155 18.08 56.78 6.39
CA ASN A 155 19.35 57.51 6.53
C ASN A 155 20.13 57.61 7.87
N THR A 156 21.36 57.11 7.75
CA THR A 156 22.65 57.75 8.07
C THR A 156 23.29 57.63 9.47
N THR A 157 24.58 57.27 9.41
CA THR A 157 25.72 57.75 10.23
C THR A 157 26.21 56.90 11.41
N ARG A 158 27.26 56.11 11.11
CA ARG A 158 28.64 56.17 11.67
C ARG A 158 28.82 55.98 13.19
N GLN A 159 29.57 54.94 13.59
CA GLN A 159 30.97 55.04 14.10
C GLN A 159 31.46 53.77 14.81
N LYS A 160 32.68 53.37 14.41
CA LYS A 160 33.82 52.89 15.22
C LYS A 160 33.61 51.73 16.20
N ARG A 161 34.31 50.62 15.94
CA ARG A 161 35.21 50.00 16.95
C ARG A 161 36.51 49.53 16.29
N GLY A 162 37.60 49.95 16.91
CA GLY A 162 38.98 49.62 16.59
C GLY A 162 39.39 48.24 17.11
N PRO A 163 40.71 47.95 17.15
CA PRO A 163 41.26 46.72 16.59
C PRO A 163 41.53 45.60 17.61
N CYS A 164 41.60 44.38 17.08
CA CYS A 164 42.18 43.20 17.72
C CYS A 164 43.64 43.47 18.14
N LYS A 165 43.99 43.05 19.36
CA LYS A 165 45.38 42.80 19.75
C LYS A 165 45.60 41.28 19.86
N THR A 166 46.75 40.91 19.31
CA THR A 166 47.49 39.64 19.37
C THR A 166 47.65 39.07 20.77
#